data_AF-A0A936XYX7-F1
#
_entry.id   AF-A0A936XYX7-F1
#
_cell.length_a   1.000
_cell.length_b   1.000
_cell.length_c   1.000
_cell.angle_alpha   90.00
_cell.angle_beta   90.00
_cell.angle_gamma   90.00
#
_symmetry.space_group_name_H-M   'P 1'
#
loop_
_entity.id
_entity.type
_entity.pdbx_description
1 polymer ?
#
loop_
_entity_poly.entity_id
_entity_poly.type
_entity_poly.pdbx_seq_one_letter_code
_entity_poly.pdbx_strand_id
1 'polypeptide(L)'
;MPKLTNRRALKNLRDLYHASTITIKYDLLSSADVIIQSMYIGYTEINLRKDQDPADKNHFISKDDYQGIYRPEGLKVTVLAGGMAGSLWELKISVKAAGDPAFKNLITYPIKVSADGHGHLDIAEFFKY
;
A
#
# COMPACT_ATOMS: atom_id res chain seq x y z
N MET A 1 44.16 -23.62 17.43
CA MET A 1 43.33 -22.49 17.00
C MET A 1 41.97 -23.03 16.53
N PRO A 2 40.84 -22.67 17.15
CA PRO A 2 39.54 -23.08 16.65
C PRO A 2 39.21 -22.27 15.39
N LYS A 3 38.90 -22.95 14.28
CA LYS A 3 38.34 -22.33 13.08
C LYS A 3 36.90 -21.94 13.36
N LEU A 4 36.60 -20.64 13.34
CA LEU A 4 35.23 -20.11 13.36
C LEU A 4 34.53 -20.45 12.03
N THR A 5 33.83 -21.58 12.00
CA THR A 5 32.93 -21.98 10.90
C THR A 5 31.65 -21.16 10.96
N ASN A 6 31.71 -19.86 10.65
CA ASN A 6 30.54 -18.98 10.74
C ASN A 6 29.82 -18.78 9.39
N ARG A 7 29.56 -19.89 8.68
CA ARG A 7 28.64 -19.87 7.51
C ARG A 7 27.16 -19.78 7.92
N ARG A 8 26.82 -20.06 9.19
CA ARG A 8 25.43 -19.94 9.70
C ARG A 8 25.01 -18.50 9.97
N ALA A 9 25.90 -17.64 10.49
CA ALA A 9 25.57 -16.24 10.76
C ALA A 9 25.28 -15.42 9.49
N LEU A 10 25.89 -15.77 8.35
CA LEU A 10 25.67 -15.09 7.06
C LEU A 10 24.36 -15.45 6.36
N LYS A 11 23.73 -16.60 6.67
CA LYS A 11 22.37 -16.91 6.17
C LYS A 11 21.34 -15.97 6.80
N ASN A 12 21.47 -15.72 8.09
CA ASN A 12 20.51 -14.92 8.85
C ASN A 12 20.50 -13.43 8.45
N LEU A 13 21.62 -12.89 7.93
CA LEU A 13 21.71 -11.51 7.46
C LEU A 13 21.01 -11.27 6.12
N ARG A 14 20.94 -12.28 5.24
CA ARG A 14 20.11 -12.22 4.02
C ARG A 14 18.63 -12.37 4.35
N ASP A 15 18.30 -13.24 5.31
CA ASP A 15 16.92 -13.43 5.80
C ASP A 15 16.36 -12.20 6.52
N LEU A 16 17.23 -11.33 7.06
CA LEU A 16 16.87 -10.05 7.69
C LEU A 16 16.50 -8.93 6.68
N TYR A 17 16.76 -9.12 5.38
CA TYR A 17 16.60 -8.07 4.34
C TYR A 17 15.95 -8.57 3.04
N HIS A 18 15.06 -9.58 3.10
CA HIS A 18 14.33 -10.00 1.90
C HIS A 18 13.16 -9.07 1.57
N ALA A 19 13.53 -7.88 1.11
CA ALA A 19 12.68 -7.07 0.24
C ALA A 19 12.29 -7.94 -0.96
N SER A 20 11.00 -8.29 -1.05
CA SER A 20 10.47 -9.14 -2.10
C SER A 20 9.69 -8.29 -3.09
N THR A 21 10.01 -8.39 -4.38
CA THR A 21 9.18 -7.77 -5.40
C THR A 21 7.83 -8.46 -5.43
N ILE A 22 6.78 -7.67 -5.29
CA ILE A 22 5.39 -8.12 -5.32
C ILE A 22 4.66 -7.36 -6.42
N THR A 23 3.62 -8.00 -6.95
CA THR A 23 2.65 -7.31 -7.79
C THR A 23 1.45 -6.93 -6.96
N ILE A 24 0.92 -5.74 -7.20
CA ILE A 24 -0.09 -5.08 -6.37
C ILE A 24 -1.29 -4.69 -7.23
N LYS A 25 -2.48 -4.88 -6.66
CA LYS A 25 -3.73 -4.26 -7.07
C LYS A 25 -4.33 -3.48 -5.91
N TYR A 26 -5.08 -2.44 -6.23
CA TYR A 26 -5.74 -1.61 -5.23
C TYR A 26 -7.17 -1.25 -5.66
N ASP A 27 -7.97 -0.94 -4.65
CA ASP A 27 -9.33 -0.42 -4.76
C ASP A 27 -9.48 0.70 -3.72
N LEU A 28 -9.64 1.93 -4.19
CA LEU A 28 -9.71 3.16 -3.40
C LEU A 28 -11.09 3.80 -3.60
N LEU A 29 -11.85 3.90 -2.51
CA LEU A 29 -13.16 4.52 -2.44
C LEU A 29 -13.09 5.77 -1.57
N SER A 30 -13.82 6.81 -1.94
CA SER A 30 -13.84 8.07 -1.22
C SER A 30 -15.25 8.67 -1.17
N SER A 31 -15.52 9.54 -0.19
CA SER A 31 -16.72 10.37 -0.22
C SER A 31 -16.57 11.53 -1.22
N ALA A 32 -17.69 12.11 -1.66
CA ALA A 32 -17.72 13.08 -2.76
C ALA A 32 -16.96 14.39 -2.52
N ASP A 33 -16.65 14.68 -1.26
CA ASP A 33 -15.96 15.85 -0.72
C ASP A 33 -14.46 15.59 -0.45
N VAL A 34 -13.98 14.35 -0.62
CA VAL A 34 -12.56 14.03 -0.55
C VAL A 34 -11.89 14.33 -1.88
N ILE A 35 -10.74 15.00 -1.82
CA ILE A 35 -9.87 15.23 -2.96
C ILE A 35 -8.59 14.42 -2.73
N ILE A 36 -8.45 13.31 -3.44
CA ILE A 36 -7.19 12.55 -3.47
C ILE A 36 -6.23 13.23 -4.45
N GLN A 37 -5.19 13.88 -3.92
CA GLN A 37 -4.20 14.60 -4.74
C GLN A 37 -3.18 13.66 -5.35
N SER A 38 -2.70 12.68 -4.57
CA SER A 38 -1.73 11.69 -5.03
C SER A 38 -1.75 10.45 -4.15
N MET A 39 -1.32 9.33 -4.73
CA MET A 39 -1.16 8.06 -4.03
C MET A 39 0.15 7.41 -4.47
N TYR A 40 0.89 6.86 -3.52
CA TYR A 40 2.14 6.16 -3.74
C TYR A 40 2.10 4.80 -3.06
N ILE A 41 2.64 3.79 -3.74
CA ILE A 41 2.92 2.49 -3.14
C ILE A 41 4.43 2.24 -3.22
N GLY A 42 5.10 2.21 -2.06
CA GLY A 42 6.54 2.33 -1.97
C GLY A 42 7.01 3.69 -2.49
N TYR A 43 7.80 3.68 -3.57
CA TYR A 43 8.26 4.88 -4.28
C TYR A 43 7.57 5.07 -5.64
N THR A 44 6.60 4.22 -5.96
CA THR A 44 5.88 4.25 -7.23
C THR A 44 4.65 5.12 -7.08
N GLU A 45 4.56 6.19 -7.86
CA GLU A 45 3.34 7.00 -7.97
C GLU A 45 2.26 6.23 -8.74
N ILE A 46 1.05 6.25 -8.20
CA ILE A 46 -0.13 5.63 -8.79
C ILE A 46 -0.86 6.66 -9.65
N ASN A 47 -1.14 6.31 -10.91
CA ASN A 47 -1.86 7.19 -11.83
C ASN A 47 -3.37 7.06 -11.59
N LEU A 48 -3.86 7.75 -10.55
CA LEU A 48 -5.27 7.73 -10.17
C LEU A 48 -6.20 8.16 -11.30
N ARG A 49 -5.80 9.13 -12.13
CA ARG A 49 -6.63 9.62 -13.25
C ARG A 49 -6.87 8.53 -14.29
N LYS A 50 -5.87 7.69 -14.56
CA LYS A 50 -6.01 6.55 -15.46
C LYS A 50 -6.94 5.49 -14.85
N ASP A 51 -6.85 5.30 -13.54
CA ASP A 51 -7.53 4.24 -12.80
C ASP A 51 -8.92 4.63 -12.25
N GLN A 52 -9.36 5.87 -12.47
CA GLN A 52 -10.69 6.33 -12.10
C GLN A 52 -11.79 5.57 -12.85
N ASP A 53 -12.84 5.19 -12.12
CA ASP A 53 -14.07 4.66 -12.70
C ASP A 53 -14.79 5.80 -13.46
N PRO A 54 -15.10 5.62 -14.76
CA PRO A 54 -15.81 6.64 -15.53
C PRO A 54 -17.24 6.91 -15.04
N ALA A 55 -17.86 5.98 -14.31
CA ALA A 55 -19.21 6.10 -13.76
C ALA A 55 -19.23 6.66 -12.33
N ASP A 56 -18.16 6.47 -11.56
CA ASP A 56 -18.03 6.99 -10.20
C ASP A 56 -16.70 7.72 -9.99
N LYS A 57 -16.77 9.05 -9.94
CA LYS A 57 -15.60 9.91 -9.73
C LYS A 57 -14.90 9.68 -8.39
N ASN A 58 -15.54 9.01 -7.44
CA ASN A 58 -14.98 8.75 -6.11
C ASN A 58 -14.43 7.33 -5.95
N HIS A 59 -14.41 6.54 -7.03
CA HIS A 59 -13.90 5.18 -7.06
C HIS A 59 -12.70 5.06 -8.02
N PHE A 60 -11.59 4.56 -7.51
CA PHE A 60 -10.35 4.35 -8.26
C PHE A 60 -9.88 2.91 -8.09
N ILE A 61 -9.70 2.19 -9.19
CA ILE A 61 -9.34 0.77 -9.17
C ILE A 61 -8.16 0.55 -10.12
N SER A 62 -7.14 -0.15 -9.65
CA SER A 62 -6.00 -0.51 -10.49
C SER A 62 -6.45 -1.21 -11.76
N LYS A 63 -6.24 -0.59 -12.94
CA LYS A 63 -6.52 -1.21 -14.24
C LYS A 63 -5.39 -2.14 -14.69
N ASP A 64 -4.16 -1.83 -14.25
CA ASP A 64 -2.96 -2.61 -14.48
C ASP A 64 -2.35 -3.15 -13.18
N ASP A 65 -1.43 -4.10 -13.33
CA ASP A 65 -0.63 -4.65 -12.26
C ASP A 65 0.52 -3.68 -11.91
N TYR A 66 0.56 -3.20 -10.66
CA TYR A 66 1.65 -2.34 -10.16
C TYR A 66 2.76 -3.19 -9.52
N GLN A 67 4.02 -2.79 -9.69
CA GLN A 67 5.15 -3.42 -9.01
C GLN A 67 5.51 -2.64 -7.74
N GLY A 68 5.77 -3.36 -6.65
CA GLY A 68 6.19 -2.78 -5.39
C GLY A 68 7.15 -3.67 -4.65
N ILE A 69 7.76 -3.10 -3.61
CA ILE A 69 8.72 -3.78 -2.76
C ILE A 69 8.05 -4.05 -1.42
N TYR A 70 7.83 -5.32 -1.12
CA TYR A 70 7.37 -5.76 0.19
C TYR A 70 8.58 -5.93 1.10
N ARG A 71 8.67 -5.12 2.16
CA ARG A 71 9.80 -5.13 3.09
C ARG A 71 9.43 -5.89 4.37
N PRO A 72 10.41 -6.29 5.21
CA PRO A 72 10.12 -6.91 6.50
C PRO A 72 9.13 -6.09 7.36
N GLU A 73 9.24 -4.76 7.33
CA GLU A 73 8.37 -3.80 8.01
C GLU A 73 6.98 -3.64 7.38
N GLY A 74 6.74 -4.20 6.20
CA GLY A 74 5.46 -4.13 5.48
C GLY A 74 5.56 -3.45 4.12
N LEU A 75 4.42 -2.97 3.63
CA LEU A 75 4.30 -2.22 2.38
C LEU A 75 4.02 -0.76 2.71
N LYS A 76 4.97 0.13 2.41
CA LYS A 76 4.70 1.56 2.55
C LYS A 76 3.66 2.01 1.53
N VAL A 77 2.62 2.70 1.98
CA VAL A 77 1.63 3.36 1.15
C VAL A 77 1.51 4.79 1.65
N THR A 78 1.33 5.73 0.75
CA THR A 78 1.14 7.14 1.09
C THR A 78 0.01 7.68 0.25
N VAL A 79 -1.00 8.24 0.89
CA VAL A 79 -2.13 8.91 0.24
C VAL A 79 -2.14 10.35 0.72
N LEU A 80 -2.06 11.31 -0.20
CA LEU A 80 -2.26 12.72 0.10
C LEU A 80 -3.69 13.09 -0.29
N ALA A 81 -4.50 13.39 0.72
CA ALA A 81 -5.91 13.70 0.56
C ALA A 81 -6.29 14.95 1.36
N GLY A 82 -7.24 15.71 0.84
CA GLY A 82 -7.94 16.78 1.56
C GLY A 82 -9.44 16.46 1.65
N GLY A 83 -10.12 16.99 2.66
CA GLY A 83 -11.57 16.77 2.83
C GLY A 83 -12.19 17.74 3.83
N MET A 84 -13.49 17.59 4.04
CA MET A 84 -14.23 18.28 5.11
C MET A 84 -14.31 17.39 6.35
N ALA A 85 -14.64 17.97 7.50
CA ALA A 85 -14.86 17.19 8.71
C ALA A 85 -15.94 16.11 8.47
N GLY A 86 -15.62 14.86 8.82
CA GLY A 86 -16.49 13.71 8.58
C GLY A 86 -16.38 13.08 7.19
N SER A 87 -15.58 13.63 6.27
CA SER A 87 -15.23 12.95 5.03
C SER A 87 -14.48 11.65 5.29
N LEU A 88 -14.65 10.65 4.43
CA LEU A 88 -14.10 9.31 4.59
C LEU A 88 -13.49 8.80 3.28
N TRP A 89 -12.39 8.05 3.40
CA TRP A 89 -11.90 7.20 2.31
C TRP A 89 -11.49 5.82 2.83
N GLU A 90 -11.51 4.85 1.93
CA GLU A 90 -11.24 3.45 2.19
C GLU A 90 -10.30 2.91 1.10
N LEU A 91 -9.21 2.27 1.51
CA LEU A 91 -8.25 1.62 0.61
C LEU A 91 -8.11 0.14 0.91
N LYS A 92 -8.25 -0.67 -0.13
CA LYS A 92 -7.98 -2.11 -0.13
C LYS A 92 -6.78 -2.40 -1.02
N ILE A 93 -5.91 -3.29 -0.56
CA ILE A 93 -4.69 -3.68 -1.27
C ILE A 93 -4.61 -5.20 -1.32
N SER A 94 -4.39 -5.71 -2.54
CA SER A 94 -4.13 -7.13 -2.80
C SER A 94 -2.75 -7.29 -3.41
N VAL A 95 -2.00 -8.30 -2.98
CA VAL A 95 -0.63 -8.56 -3.43
C VAL A 95 -0.43 -10.00 -3.84
N LYS A 96 0.42 -10.24 -4.84
CA LYS A 96 0.94 -11.57 -5.17
C LYS A 96 2.47 -11.54 -5.19
N ALA A 97 3.09 -12.58 -4.64
CA ALA A 97 4.53 -12.78 -4.72
C ALA A 97 4.94 -13.28 -6.12
N ALA A 98 6.21 -13.13 -6.48
CA ALA A 98 6.72 -13.68 -7.74
C ALA A 98 6.49 -15.20 -7.82
N GLY A 99 5.84 -15.64 -8.90
CA GLY A 99 5.47 -17.05 -9.09
C GLY A 99 4.22 -17.51 -8.31
N ASP A 100 3.61 -16.64 -7.50
CA ASP A 100 2.29 -16.89 -6.89
C ASP A 100 1.20 -16.42 -7.87
N PRO A 101 0.32 -17.31 -8.36
CA PRO A 101 -0.76 -16.92 -9.26
C PRO A 101 -1.88 -16.17 -8.52
N ALA A 102 -1.98 -16.28 -7.20
CA ALA A 102 -3.09 -15.75 -6.43
C ALA A 102 -2.74 -14.43 -5.75
N PHE A 103 -3.60 -13.43 -5.95
CA PHE A 103 -3.59 -12.21 -5.13
C PHE A 103 -4.16 -12.51 -3.74
N LYS A 104 -3.50 -11.97 -2.72
CA LYS A 104 -3.87 -12.07 -1.31
C LYS A 104 -4.04 -10.66 -0.75
N ASN A 105 -5.12 -10.41 -0.04
CA ASN A 105 -5.34 -9.11 0.58
C ASN A 105 -4.33 -8.90 1.71
N LEU A 106 -3.64 -7.75 1.72
CA LEU A 106 -2.66 -7.45 2.77
C LEU A 106 -3.31 -7.20 4.13
N ILE A 107 -4.59 -6.81 4.16
CA ILE A 107 -5.41 -6.71 5.37
C ILE A 107 -6.86 -7.10 5.02
N THR A 108 -7.53 -7.84 5.91
CA THR A 108 -8.99 -8.10 5.85
C THR A 108 -9.85 -6.92 6.29
N TYR A 109 -9.24 -5.89 6.89
CA TYR A 109 -9.91 -4.67 7.31
C TYR A 109 -9.42 -3.48 6.46
N PRO A 110 -10.33 -2.69 5.88
CA PRO A 110 -9.96 -1.49 5.15
C PRO A 110 -9.24 -0.50 6.05
N ILE A 111 -8.21 0.16 5.53
CA ILE A 111 -7.74 1.40 6.15
C ILE A 111 -8.82 2.44 5.91
N LYS A 112 -9.48 2.85 6.99
CA LYS A 112 -10.43 3.95 7.02
C LYS A 112 -9.77 5.12 7.70
N VAL A 113 -9.72 6.24 6.99
CA VAL A 113 -9.24 7.51 7.55
C VAL A 113 -10.35 8.54 7.40
N SER A 114 -10.57 9.29 8.47
CA SER A 114 -11.53 10.40 8.53
C SER A 114 -10.79 11.72 8.69
N ALA A 115 -11.32 12.80 8.11
CA ALA A 115 -10.76 14.11 8.34
C ALA A 115 -11.04 14.57 9.79
N ASP A 116 -10.08 15.27 10.40
CA ASP A 116 -10.27 15.90 11.71
C ASP A 116 -11.26 17.08 11.65
N GLY A 117 -11.52 17.72 12.80
CA GLY A 117 -12.38 18.91 12.89
C GLY A 117 -11.87 20.14 12.12
N HIS A 118 -10.70 20.06 11.49
CA HIS A 118 -10.07 21.09 10.68
C HIS A 118 -9.93 20.69 9.20
N GLY A 119 -10.43 19.51 8.80
CA GLY A 119 -10.39 19.04 7.41
C GLY A 119 -9.06 18.41 6.99
N HIS A 120 -8.16 18.12 7.94
CA HIS A 120 -6.93 17.40 7.65
C HIS A 120 -7.20 15.89 7.65
N LEU A 121 -6.78 15.20 6.59
CA LEU A 121 -6.81 13.75 6.52
C LEU A 121 -5.43 13.20 6.88
N ASP A 122 -5.37 12.36 7.92
CA ASP A 122 -4.12 11.80 8.41
C ASP A 122 -3.53 10.76 7.44
N ILE A 123 -2.20 10.84 7.27
CA ILE A 123 -1.42 9.93 6.43
C ILE A 123 -1.52 8.51 7.00
N ALA A 124 -1.97 7.55 6.20
CA ALA A 124 -1.94 6.14 6.59
C ALA A 124 -0.71 5.43 6.02
N GLU A 125 0.12 4.87 6.90
CA GLU A 125 1.23 3.97 6.55
C GLU A 125 0.89 2.54 7.01
N PHE A 126 1.02 1.55 6.11
CA PHE A 126 0.78 0.15 6.45
C PHE A 126 2.06 -0.50 6.98
N PHE A 127 2.04 -0.95 8.23
CA PHE A 127 3.11 -1.77 8.82
C PHE A 127 2.65 -3.21 9.04
N LYS A 128 3.58 -4.16 8.94
CA LYS A 128 3.33 -5.55 9.34
C LYS A 128 3.34 -5.63 10.87
N TYR A 129 2.25 -6.14 11.46
CA TYR A 129 2.20 -6.54 12.88
C TYR A 129 3.02 -7.81 13.13
#